data_AF-A0A380PNU9-F1
#
_entry.id   AF-A0A380PNU9-F1
#
_cell.length_a   1.000
_cell.length_b   1.000
_cell.length_c   1.000
_cell.angle_alpha   90.00
_cell.angle_beta   90.00
_cell.angle_gamma   90.00
#
_symmetry.space_group_name_H-M   'P 1'
#
loop_
_entity.id
_entity.type
_entity.pdbx_description
1 polymer ?
#
loop_
_entity_poly.entity_id
_entity_poly.type
_entity_poly.pdbx_seq_one_letter_code
_entity_poly.pdbx_strand_id
1 'polypeptide(L)' 'MNNLMKIDGHTAVITFDPDMEMFRGEFIGLNGGADFYGSSVEELKKEGVRSLSIFLDECKKDGIEPYKSYSGKIVV' A
#
# COMPACT_ATOMS: atom_id res chain seq x y z
N MET A 1 1.82 18.74 -7.07
CA MET A 1 0.67 17.88 -6.75
C MET A 1 1.20 16.77 -5.83
N ASN A 2 0.64 16.56 -4.65
CA ASN A 2 1.06 15.48 -3.75
C ASN A 2 -0.05 14.42 -3.70
N ASN A 3 0.23 13.23 -4.21
CA ASN A 3 -0.70 12.11 -4.27
C ASN A 3 -0.38 11.03 -3.22
N LEU A 4 0.40 11.39 -2.21
CA LEU A 4 0.76 10.48 -1.12
C LEU A 4 -0.27 10.56 0.00
N MET A 5 -0.76 9.40 0.44
CA MET A 5 -1.62 9.23 1.60
C MET A 5 -0.87 8.44 2.68
N LYS A 6 -0.92 8.90 3.92
CA LYS A 6 -0.39 8.14 5.07
C LYS A 6 -1.52 7.39 5.77
N ILE A 7 -1.34 6.09 5.95
CA ILE A 7 -2.29 5.18 6.61
C ILE A 7 -1.50 4.33 7.59
N ASP A 8 -1.81 4.41 8.88
CA ASP A 8 -1.14 3.66 9.96
C ASP A 8 0.40 3.66 9.87
N GLY A 9 0.99 4.83 9.59
CA GLY A 9 2.45 5.00 9.46
C GLY A 9 3.04 4.55 8.11
N HIS A 10 2.23 3.95 7.24
CA HIS A 10 2.61 3.51 5.90
C HIS A 10 2.22 4.56 4.87
N THR A 11 2.98 4.64 3.79
CA THR A 11 2.70 5.57 2.69
C THR A 11 2.09 4.82 1.52
N ALA A 12 0.98 5.32 1.00
CA ALA A 12 0.35 4.87 -0.23
C ALA A 12 0.37 5.98 -1.29
N VAL A 13 0.58 5.60 -2.54
CA VAL A 13 0.46 6.48 -3.70
C VAL A 13 -0.94 6.35 -4.26
N ILE A 14 -1.64 7.46 -4.41
CA ILE A 14 -2.99 7.51 -4.98
C ILE A 14 -2.90 7.90 -6.45
N THR A 15 -3.58 7.14 -7.31
CA THR A 15 -3.70 7.37 -8.75
C THR A 15 -5.16 7.22 -9.15
N PHE A 16 -5.64 8.05 -10.07
CA PHE A 16 -6.97 7.86 -10.64
C PHE A 16 -6.91 6.81 -11.75
N ASP A 17 -7.78 5.81 -11.67
CA ASP A 17 -7.99 4.79 -12.68
C ASP A 17 -9.20 5.21 -13.55
N PRO A 18 -8.99 5.59 -14.82
CA PRO A 18 -10.06 6.05 -15.70
C PRO A 18 -10.97 4.92 -16.20
N ASP A 19 -10.52 3.66 -16.20
CA ASP A 19 -11.33 2.54 -16.66
C ASP A 19 -12.36 2.12 -15.61
N MET A 20 -12.01 2.29 -14.34
CA MET A 20 -12.89 2.01 -13.20
C MET A 20 -13.58 3.27 -12.64
N GLU A 21 -13.21 4.46 -13.10
CA GLU A 21 -13.64 5.75 -12.57
C GLU A 21 -13.44 5.88 -11.04
N MET A 22 -12.36 5.28 -10.53
CA MET A 22 -12.06 5.22 -9.10
C MET A 22 -10.62 5.61 -8.80
N PHE A 23 -10.34 6.01 -7.56
CA PHE A 23 -8.97 6.18 -7.11
C PHE A 23 -8.40 4.84 -6.66
N ARG A 24 -7.26 4.46 -7.21
CA ARG A 24 -6.43 3.35 -6.76
C ARG A 24 -5.36 3.88 -5.80
N GLY A 25 -5.25 3.27 -4.63
CA GLY A 25 -4.15 3.47 -3.69
C GLY A 25 -3.22 2.28 -3.68
N GLU A 26 -1.91 2.50 -3.77
CA GLU A 26 -0.89 1.45 -3.74
C GLU A 26 0.14 1.75 -2.65
N PHE A 27 0.31 0.83 -1.70
CA PHE A 27 1.30 0.98 -0.64
C PHE A 27 2.73 0.82 -1.17
N ILE A 28 3.61 1.77 -0.83
CA ILE A 28 5.02 1.73 -1.20
C ILE A 28 5.89 1.23 -0.05
N GLY A 29 6.96 0.50 -0.40
CA GLY A 29 7.93 -0.02 0.57
C GLY A 29 7.57 -1.37 1.20
N LEU A 30 6.35 -1.89 0.94
CA LEU A 30 5.96 -3.24 1.32
C LEU A 30 6.62 -4.28 0.39
N ASN A 31 6.94 -5.46 0.91
CA ASN A 31 7.54 -6.55 0.13
C ASN A 31 6.55 -7.26 -0.81
N GLY A 32 5.26 -6.96 -0.69
CA GLY A 32 4.22 -7.37 -1.62
C GLY A 32 3.37 -6.19 -2.09
N GLY A 33 2.40 -6.47 -2.95
CA GLY A 33 1.42 -5.50 -3.41
C GLY A 33 0.23 -5.46 -2.45
N ALA A 34 0.08 -4.36 -1.72
CA ALA A 34 -1.18 -4.03 -1.07
C ALA A 34 -1.74 -2.80 -1.79
N ASP A 35 -2.76 -3.03 -2.61
CA ASP A 35 -3.52 -1.97 -3.26
C ASP A 35 -4.98 -1.99 -2.80
N PHE A 36 -5.65 -0.87 -3.01
CA PHE A 36 -7.03 -0.63 -2.59
C PHE A 36 -7.67 0.38 -3.54
N TYR A 37 -9.01 0.39 -3.60
CA TYR A 37 -9.77 1.33 -4.41
C TYR A 37 -10.76 2.10 -3.54
N GLY A 38 -11.06 3.34 -3.94
CA GLY A 38 -12.08 4.15 -3.29
C GLY A 38 -12.59 5.25 -4.22
N SER A 39 -13.87 5.58 -4.10
CA SER A 39 -14.49 6.68 -4.83
C SER A 39 -14.33 8.03 -4.11
N SER A 40 -13.94 8.00 -2.83
CA SER A 40 -13.70 9.19 -2.00
C SER A 40 -12.47 9.03 -1.11
N VAL A 41 -11.99 10.15 -0.55
CA VAL A 41 -10.87 10.16 0.41
C VAL A 41 -11.18 9.34 1.67
N GLU A 42 -12.43 9.33 2.12
CA GLU A 42 -12.85 8.54 3.28
C GLU A 42 -12.82 7.04 2.99
N GLU A 43 -13.35 6.63 1.83
CA GLU A 43 -13.28 5.24 1.37
C GLU A 43 -11.84 4.78 1.19
N LEU A 44 -10.98 5.59 0.55
CA LEU A 44 -9.56 5.28 0.39
C LEU A 44 -8.87 5.02 1.73
N LYS A 45 -9.16 5.83 2.76
CA LYS A 45 -8.60 5.59 4.10
C LYS A 45 -9.12 4.28 4.70
N LYS A 46 -10.43 4.04 4.62
CA LYS A 46 -11.05 2.85 5.19
C LYS A 46 -10.56 1.56 4.52
N GLU A 47 -10.59 1.53 3.19
CA GLU A 47 -10.13 0.39 2.41
C GLU A 47 -8.61 0.22 2.47
N GLY A 48 -7.86 1.32 2.56
CA GLY A 48 -6.41 1.28 2.77
C GLY A 48 -6.02 0.67 4.13
N VAL A 49 -6.68 1.06 5.23
CA VAL A 49 -6.47 0.43 6.55
C VAL A 49 -6.78 -1.06 6.51
N ARG A 50 -7.88 -1.43 5.85
CA ARG A 50 -8.29 -2.83 5.71
C ARG A 50 -7.28 -3.64 4.90
N SER A 51 -6.90 -3.14 3.72
CA SER A 51 -5.94 -3.79 2.82
C SER A 51 -4.58 -3.98 3.51
N LEU A 52 -4.09 -2.94 4.19
CA LEU A 52 -2.85 -3.00 4.97
C LEU A 52 -2.93 -4.02 6.11
N SER A 53 -4.02 -4.05 6.86
CA SER A 53 -4.21 -4.98 7.98
C SER A 53 -4.20 -6.44 7.51
N ILE A 54 -4.90 -6.74 6.41
CA ILE A 54 -4.91 -8.09 5.81
C ILE A 54 -3.50 -8.48 5.38
N PHE A 55 -2.80 -7.58 4.67
CA PHE A 55 -1.45 -7.82 4.20
C PHE A 55 -0.47 -8.13 5.34
N LEU A 56 -0.51 -7.35 6.43
CA LEU A 56 0.35 -7.57 7.59
C LEU A 56 0.02 -8.88 8.33
N ASP A 57 -1.26 -9.24 8.42
CA ASP A 57 -1.70 -10.50 9.02
C ASP A 57 -1.25 -11.71 8.20
N GLU A 58 -1.34 -11.65 6.87
CA GLU A 58 -0.82 -12.68 5.97
C GLU A 58 0.70 -12.82 6.08
N CYS A 59 1.44 -11.70 6.04
CA CYS A 59 2.89 -11.73 6.25
C CYS A 59 3.27 -12.40 7.57
N LYS A 60 2.53 -12.09 8.64
CA LYS A 60 2.74 -12.69 9.96
C LYS A 60 2.43 -14.19 9.98
N LYS A 61 1.37 -14.63 9.30
CA LYS A 61 1.01 -16.05 9.18
C LYS A 61 2.07 -16.86 8.43
N ASP A 62 2.61 -16.28 7.37
CA ASP A 62 3.61 -16.94 6.53
C ASP A 62 5.04 -16.81 7.08
N GLY A 63 5.22 -16.03 8.15
CA GLY A 63 6.54 -15.75 8.74
C GLY A 63 7.44 -14.90 7.84
N ILE A 64 6.84 -14.08 6.98
CA ILE A 64 7.51 -13.22 6.01
C ILE A 64 7.59 -11.79 6.56
N GLU A 65 8.72 -11.11 6.33
CA GLU A 65 8.85 -9.70 6.69
C GLU A 65 8.03 -8.81 5.72
N PRO A 66 7.10 -7.97 6.19
CA PRO A 66 6.18 -7.22 5.33
C PRO A 66 6.82 -6.06 4.53
N TYR A 67 8.11 -5.78 4.75
CA TYR A 67 8.80 -4.64 4.14
C TYR A 67 9.89 -5.12 3.19
N LYS A 68 10.09 -4.41 2.07
CA LYS A 68 11.22 -4.69 1.20
C LYS A 68 12.50 -4.46 1.97
N SER A 69 13.25 -5.53 2.22
CA SER A 69 14.63 -5.44 2.67
C SER A 69 15.44 -4.87 1.50
N TYR A 70 15.82 -3.58 1.57
CA TYR A 70 16.85 -3.04 0.70
C TYR A 70 18.19 -3.66 1.13
N SER A 71 18.42 -4.92 0.74
CA SER A 71 19.75 -5.52 0.85
C SER A 71 20.64 -4.77 -0.12
N GLY A 72 21.37 -3.79 0.41
CA GLY A 72 22.38 -3.04 -0.33
C GLY A 72 23.49 -3.98 -0.75
N LYS A 73 23.30 -4.75 -1.81
CA LYS A 73 24.42 -5.23 -2.62
C LYS A 73 24.90 -4.04 -3.45
N ILE A 74 25.69 -3.19 -2.81
CA ILE A 74 26.67 -2.38 -3.52
C ILE A 74 27.66 -3.40 -4.09
N VAL A 75 27.52 -3.71 -5.37
CA VAL A 75 28.56 -4.43 -6.11
C VAL A 75 29.63 -3.37 -6.35
N VAL A 76 30.72 -3.44 -5.56
CA VAL A 76 31.95 -2.68 -5.80
C VAL A 76 32.72 -3.34 -6.94
#